data_AF-A0ABD1D898-F1
#
_entry.id   AF-A0ABD1D898-F1
#
_cell.length_a   1.000
_cell.length_b   1.000
_cell.length_c   1.000
_cell.angle_alpha   90.00
_cell.angle_beta   90.00
_cell.angle_gamma   90.00
#
_symmetry.space_group_name_H-M   'P 1'
#
loop_
_entity.id
_entity.type
_entity.pdbx_description
1 polymer ?
#
loop_
_entity_poly.entity_id
_entity_poly.type
_entity_poly.pdbx_seq_one_letter_code
_entity_poly.pdbx_strand_id
1 'polypeptide(L)' 'HCTRACDTLRVILTTFLEVIRSNTDPWGSCTLGVDVSREERVSKCVECKAWLLRIRTLPENPKIGTNLQQLQNMMVDL' A
#
# COMPACT_ATOMS: atom_id res chain seq x y z
N HIS A 1 18.04 9.18 7.38
CA HIS A 1 17.47 8.23 6.39
C HIS A 1 16.04 7.81 6.72
N CYS A 2 15.74 7.40 7.96
CA CYS A 2 14.40 6.92 8.31
C CYS A 2 13.28 7.96 8.17
N THR A 3 13.51 9.23 8.53
CA THR A 3 12.51 10.31 8.36
C THR A 3 12.11 10.47 6.89
N ARG A 4 13.10 10.54 5.99
CA ARG A 4 12.87 10.60 4.54
C ARG A 4 12.09 9.38 4.03
N ALA A 5 12.39 8.18 4.53
CA ALA A 5 11.65 6.99 4.16
C ALA A 5 10.18 7.05 4.62
N CYS A 6 9.93 7.53 5.84
CA CYS A 6 8.58 7.76 6.37
C CYS A 6 7.83 8.83 5.57
N ASP A 7 8.49 9.92 5.17
CA ASP A 7 7.89 10.98 4.36
C ASP A 7 7.51 10.47 2.97
N THR A 8 8.41 9.73 2.30
CA THR A 8 8.11 9.09 1.02
C THR A 8 6.95 8.11 1.16
N LEU A 9 6.94 7.28 2.21
CA LEU A 9 5.87 6.33 2.46
C LEU A 9 4.53 7.04 2.71
N ARG A 10 4.53 8.19 3.42
CA ARG A 10 3.35 9.02 3.61
C ARG A 10 2.80 9.52 2.27
N VAL A 11 3.65 9.99 1.37
CA VAL A 11 3.25 10.41 0.02
C VAL A 11 2.66 9.24 -0.75
N ILE A 12 3.28 8.06 -0.69
CA ILE A 12 2.76 6.85 -1.35
C ILE A 12 1.36 6.50 -0.84
N LEU A 13 1.18 6.45 0.48
CA LEU A 13 -0.11 6.12 1.09
C LEU A 13 -1.19 7.15 0.74
N THR A 14 -0.91 8.44 0.90
CA THR A 14 -1.88 9.49 0.57
C THR A 14 -2.25 9.54 -0.92
N THR A 15 -1.35 9.14 -1.81
CA THR A 15 -1.56 9.20 -3.26
C THR A 15 -2.20 7.94 -3.84
N PHE A 16 -1.75 6.76 -3.38
CA PHE A 16 -2.04 5.49 -4.04
C PHE A 16 -2.87 4.51 -3.22
N LEU A 17 -3.13 4.77 -1.94
CA LEU A 17 -3.84 3.81 -1.07
C LEU A 17 -5.22 3.45 -1.61
N GLU A 18 -6.03 4.43 -2.02
CA GLU A 18 -7.36 4.18 -2.59
C GLU A 18 -7.30 3.44 -3.94
N VAL A 19 -6.30 3.75 -4.77
CA VAL A 19 -6.08 3.05 -6.06
C VAL A 19 -5.69 1.59 -5.82
N ILE A 20 -4.81 1.34 -4.85
CA ILE A 20 -4.40 -0.01 -4.46
C ILE A 20 -5.59 -0.79 -3.91
N ARG A 21 -6.39 -0.18 -3.02
CA ARG A 21 -7.59 -0.82 -2.44
C ARG A 21 -8.59 -1.20 -3.53
N SER A 22 -9.00 -0.25 -4.37
CA SER A 22 -10.00 -0.49 -5.44
C SER A 22 -9.56 -1.53 -6.47
N ASN A 23 -8.26 -1.64 -6.78
CA ASN A 23 -7.74 -2.62 -7.74
C ASN A 23 -7.40 -3.97 -7.12
N THR A 24 -7.34 -4.08 -5.78
CA THR A 24 -7.12 -5.35 -5.07
C THR A 24 -8.40 -5.89 -4.43
N ASP A 25 -9.51 -5.16 -4.54
CA ASP A 25 -10.81 -5.59 -4.06
C ASP A 25 -11.33 -6.77 -4.92
N PRO A 26 -11.60 -7.94 -4.30
CA PRO A 26 -12.06 -9.12 -5.02
C PRO A 26 -13.41 -8.94 -5.72
N TRP A 27 -14.25 -8.03 -5.22
CA TRP A 27 -15.59 -7.75 -5.73
C TRP A 27 -15.57 -6.71 -6.85
N GLY A 28 -14.53 -5.87 -6.92
CA GLY A 28 -14.36 -4.83 -7.94
C GLY A 28 -13.85 -5.31 -9.31
N SER A 29 -13.52 -6.60 -9.46
CA SER A 29 -12.82 -7.13 -10.65
C SER A 29 -13.57 -8.20 -11.44
N CYS A 30 -14.92 -8.22 -11.38
CA CYS A 30 -15.70 -9.10 -12.26
C CYS A 30 -16.06 -8.38 -13.56
N THR A 31 -15.15 -8.39 -14.53
CA THR A 31 -15.44 -7.98 -15.92
C THR A 31 -15.08 -9.12 -16.87
N LEU A 32 -16.04 -9.61 -17.63
CA LEU A 32 -15.83 -10.62 -18.68
C LEU A 32 -15.12 -9.96 -19.87
N GLY A 33 -13.81 -10.16 -20.01
CA GLY A 33 -12.98 -9.68 -21.13
C GLY A 33 -11.49 -9.61 -20.77
N VAL A 34 -10.61 -9.64 -21.78
CA VAL A 34 -9.14 -9.50 -21.60
C VAL A 34 -8.76 -8.02 -21.78
N ASP A 35 -8.48 -7.34 -20.68
CA ASP A 35 -7.92 -5.98 -20.66
C ASP A 35 -6.54 -6.03 -20.00
N VAL A 36 -5.50 -6.17 -20.83
CA VAL A 36 -4.10 -6.33 -20.37
C VAL A 36 -3.65 -5.16 -19.51
N SER A 37 -4.03 -3.93 -19.84
CA SER A 37 -3.65 -2.74 -19.05
C SER A 37 -4.29 -2.75 -17.66
N ARG A 38 -5.52 -3.27 -17.54
CA ARG A 38 -6.16 -3.50 -16.24
C ARG A 38 -5.47 -4.63 -15.48
N GLU A 39 -5.16 -5.75 -16.11
CA GLU A 39 -4.46 -6.88 -15.47
C GLU A 39 -3.08 -6.47 -14.94
N GLU A 40 -2.30 -5.74 -15.73
CA GLU A 40 -1.01 -5.19 -15.32
C GLU A 40 -1.16 -4.22 -14.13
N ARG A 41 -2.20 -3.39 -14.11
CA ARG A 41 -2.48 -2.48 -12.99
C ARG A 41 -2.85 -3.26 -11.73
N VAL A 42 -3.71 -4.26 -11.84
CA VAL A 42 -4.09 -5.15 -10.72
C VAL A 42 -2.85 -5.85 -10.18
N SER A 43 -2.03 -6.43 -11.05
CA SER A 43 -0.77 -7.09 -10.68
C SER A 43 0.14 -6.17 -9.87
N LYS A 44 0.38 -4.94 -10.37
CA LYS A 44 1.17 -3.92 -9.66
C LYS A 44 0.55 -3.53 -8.31
N CYS A 45 -0.78 -3.36 -8.24
CA CYS A 45 -1.46 -3.00 -7.00
C CYS A 45 -1.39 -4.13 -5.96
N VAL A 46 -1.52 -5.39 -6.37
CA VAL A 46 -1.35 -6.57 -5.51
C VAL A 46 0.08 -6.62 -4.97
N GLU A 47 1.08 -6.39 -5.80
CA GLU A 47 2.48 -6.36 -5.37
C GLU A 47 2.72 -5.22 -4.37
N CYS A 48 2.24 -4.00 -4.66
CA CYS A 48 2.33 -2.87 -3.74
C CYS A 48 1.64 -3.19 -2.40
N LYS A 49 0.45 -3.78 -2.42
CA LYS A 49 -0.26 -4.20 -1.20
C LYS A 49 0.58 -5.18 -0.38
N ALA A 50 1.21 -6.17 -1.02
CA ALA A 50 2.08 -7.12 -0.33
C ALA A 50 3.29 -6.44 0.35
N TRP A 51 3.92 -5.48 -0.33
CA TRP A 51 5.01 -4.68 0.26
C TRP A 51 4.55 -3.80 1.42
N LEU A 52 3.40 -3.14 1.28
CA LEU A 52 2.81 -2.31 2.35
C LEU A 52 2.47 -3.16 3.59
N LEU A 53 1.90 -4.36 3.41
CA LEU A 53 1.62 -5.27 4.51
C LEU A 53 2.90 -5.72 5.24
N ARG A 54 4.02 -5.94 4.53
CA ARG A 54 5.32 -6.22 5.16
C ARG A 54 5.82 -5.05 6.00
N ILE A 55 5.66 -3.81 5.50
CA ILE A 55 6.01 -2.59 6.24
C ILE A 55 5.11 -2.45 7.50
N ARG A 56 3.82 -2.79 7.39
CA ARG A 56 2.87 -2.80 8.51
C ARG A 56 3.33 -3.70 9.65
N THR A 57 4.01 -4.81 9.34
CA THR A 57 4.50 -5.78 10.33
C THR A 57 5.90 -5.49 10.86
N LEU A 58 6.56 -4.41 10.42
CA LEU A 58 7.88 -4.06 10.94
C LEU A 58 7.80 -3.72 12.43
N PRO A 59 8.78 -4.18 13.24
CA PRO A 59 8.82 -3.87 14.66
C PRO A 59 9.05 -2.37 14.88
N GLU A 60 8.62 -1.88 16.04
CA GLU A 60 8.91 -0.51 16.45
C GLU A 60 10.43 -0.27 16.43
N ASN A 61 10.83 0.88 15.89
CA ASN A 61 12.22 1.28 15.86
C ASN A 61 12.39 2.55 16.69
N PRO A 62 13.14 2.52 17.80
CA PRO A 62 13.30 3.66 18.69
C PRO A 62 13.92 4.89 18.00
N LYS A 63 14.60 4.71 16.87
CA LYS A 63 15.15 5.82 16.06
C LYS A 63 14.13 6.47 15.12
N ILE A 64 13.03 5.78 14.84
CA ILE A 64 11.95 6.25 13.94
C ILE A 64 10.82 6.89 14.76
N GLY A 65 10.69 6.48 16.03
CA GLY A 65 9.66 6.97 16.93
C GLY A 65 8.26 6.62 16.42
N THR A 66 7.29 7.48 16.75
CA THR A 66 5.87 7.28 16.42
C THR A 66 5.55 7.46 14.93
N ASN A 67 6.48 7.95 14.11
CA ASN A 67 6.27 8.19 12.68
C ASN A 67 5.91 6.91 11.91
N LEU A 68 6.56 5.79 12.23
CA LEU A 68 6.25 4.51 11.58
C LEU A 68 4.87 4.01 12.00
N GLN A 69 4.55 4.07 13.30
CA GLN A 69 3.27 3.66 13.85
C GLN A 69 2.10 4.42 13.20
N GLN A 70 2.24 5.73 12.98
CA GLN A 70 1.24 6.52 12.26
C GLN A 70 1.00 6.00 10.83
N LEU A 71 2.07 5.64 10.11
CA LEU A 71 1.96 5.09 8.75
C LEU A 71 1.36 3.68 8.74
N GLN A 72 1.70 2.85 9.74
CA GLN A 72 1.11 1.51 9.89
C GLN A 72 -0.40 1.58 10.15
N ASN A 73 -0.86 2.58 10.92
CA ASN A 73 -2.29 2.81 11.16
C ASN A 73 -3.06 3.18 9.89
N MET A 74 -2.44 3.89 8.95
CA MET A 74 -3.05 4.17 7.64
C MET A 74 -3.23 2.91 6.77
N MET A 75 -2.53 1.82 7.07
CA MET A 75 -2.59 0.54 6.34
C MET A 75 -3.50 -0.50 7.00
N VAL A 76 -4.29 -0.12 8.01
CA VAL A 76 -5.19 -1.06 8.71
C VAL A 76 -6.28 -1.60 7.78
N ASP A 77 -6.79 -0.76 6.88
CA ASP A 77 -7.89 -1.10 5.97
C ASP A 77 -7.44 -1.66 4.60
N LEU A 78 -6.16 -2.08 4.50
CA LEU A 78 -5.61 -2.86 3.38
C LEU A 78 -5.72 -4.36 3.66
#